data_AF-A0A8T1WPM6-F1
#
_entry.id   AF-A0A8T1WPM6-F1
#
_cell.length_a   1.000
_cell.length_b   1.000
_cell.length_c   1.000
_cell.angle_alpha   90.00
_cell.angle_beta   90.00
_cell.angle_gamma   90.00
#
_symmetry.space_group_name_H-M   'P 1'
#
loop_
_entity.id
_entity.type
_entity.pdbx_description
1 polymer ?
#
loop_
_entity_poly.entity_id
_entity_poly.type
_entity_poly.pdbx_seq_one_letter_code
_entity_poly.pdbx_strand_id
1 'polypeptide(L)'
;MHSSRWRDRVSCDIKTTLVSKYADLCRQSCIVTPPCCHKTDYSHLPIADVNRTPSTALKLLPSQLSRYKALCRQFCRHKQPPRAVLDYAFNTFGDEKASILLNELTLPRIMDVERRATLLMSLMYLRPNTRTNCCGADFCFNCKCSGHHESCKEDFDEDTNLVRCRRCRVLLLKVDGCDAVNCVCGFSMTWGAELNYRALNKKKLLPVDIFDATLFNGWLMFHGRQSLVNRDMLNARVLKFAFSVKAILRPVLAAFIWRRRFRKVLTGNLGPYCVVKRVKHVERSLPTVKPAVDRFVSAFIWRWRFHRTLLKSMQTEFYWRAYKRWHPEEVEAADDEASAFLNIGAIDED
;
A
#
# COMPACT_ATOMS: atom_id res chain seq x y z
N MET A 1 18.07 -32.05 -24.71
CA MET A 1 18.06 -31.67 -23.28
C MET A 1 17.50 -32.84 -22.48
N HIS A 2 17.90 -33.00 -21.22
CA HIS A 2 17.56 -34.19 -20.41
C HIS A 2 16.07 -34.21 -20.00
N SER A 3 15.49 -35.41 -19.95
CA SER A 3 14.21 -35.68 -19.30
C SER A 3 14.35 -35.64 -17.77
N SER A 4 13.23 -35.44 -17.08
CA SER A 4 13.18 -35.42 -15.61
C SER A 4 13.75 -36.70 -15.00
N ARG A 5 14.66 -36.58 -14.03
CA ARG A 5 15.30 -37.72 -13.34
C ARG A 5 14.29 -38.62 -12.63
N TRP A 6 13.13 -38.08 -12.26
CA TRP A 6 12.05 -38.84 -11.63
C TRP A 6 11.44 -39.87 -12.56
N ARG A 7 11.43 -39.59 -13.88
CA ARG A 7 10.87 -40.50 -14.88
C ARG A 7 11.53 -41.87 -14.82
N ASP A 8 12.82 -41.95 -14.51
CA ASP A 8 13.58 -43.20 -14.54
C ASP A 8 13.64 -43.91 -13.19
N ARG A 9 13.08 -43.31 -12.12
CA ARG A 9 13.11 -43.85 -10.75
C ARG A 9 11.75 -44.30 -10.21
N VAL A 10 10.67 -44.03 -10.94
CA VAL A 10 9.29 -44.37 -10.52
C VAL A 10 8.85 -45.63 -11.26
N SER A 11 8.18 -46.54 -10.54
CA SER A 11 7.63 -47.78 -11.12
C SER A 11 6.66 -47.48 -12.27
N CYS A 12 6.65 -48.34 -13.29
CA CYS A 12 5.88 -48.12 -14.52
C CYS A 12 4.38 -47.86 -14.26
N ASP A 13 3.80 -48.53 -13.26
CA ASP A 13 2.35 -48.50 -13.00
C ASP A 13 1.83 -47.14 -12.51
N ILE A 14 2.66 -46.35 -11.83
CA ILE A 14 2.26 -45.05 -11.24
C ILE A 14 2.99 -43.87 -11.93
N LYS A 15 3.98 -44.18 -12.77
CA LYS A 15 4.90 -43.21 -13.39
C LYS A 15 4.20 -42.07 -14.13
N THR A 16 3.21 -42.36 -14.96
CA THR A 16 2.48 -41.33 -15.72
C THR A 16 1.70 -40.39 -14.81
N THR A 17 0.92 -40.96 -13.87
CA THR A 17 0.12 -40.20 -12.91
C THR A 17 0.99 -39.34 -12.01
N LEU A 18 2.07 -39.89 -11.46
CA LEU A 18 2.96 -39.17 -10.56
C LEU A 18 3.74 -38.07 -11.28
N VAL A 19 4.26 -38.35 -12.48
CA VAL A 19 4.99 -37.35 -13.27
C VAL A 19 4.06 -36.22 -13.70
N SER A 20 2.81 -36.50 -14.07
CA SER A 20 1.81 -35.47 -14.36
C SER A 20 1.53 -34.61 -13.14
N LYS A 21 1.21 -35.24 -12.00
CA LYS A 21 0.93 -34.53 -10.75
C LYS A 21 2.11 -33.68 -10.30
N TYR A 22 3.33 -34.18 -10.45
CA TYR A 22 4.53 -33.42 -10.11
C TYR A 22 4.74 -32.22 -11.04
N ALA A 23 4.53 -32.40 -12.36
CA ALA A 23 4.58 -31.30 -13.31
C ALA A 23 3.51 -30.23 -13.02
N ASP A 24 2.31 -30.64 -12.60
CA ASP A 24 1.24 -29.73 -12.20
C ASP A 24 1.63 -28.93 -10.95
N LEU A 25 2.22 -29.58 -9.94
CA LEU A 25 2.73 -28.90 -8.73
C LEU A 25 3.84 -27.88 -9.08
N CYS A 26 4.76 -28.24 -9.98
CA CYS A 26 5.77 -27.29 -10.47
C CYS A 26 5.12 -26.10 -11.19
N ARG A 27 4.10 -26.34 -12.04
CA ARG A 27 3.37 -25.25 -12.71
C ARG A 27 2.63 -24.36 -11.73
N GLN A 28 1.98 -24.94 -10.73
CA GLN A 28 1.27 -24.25 -9.66
C GLN A 28 2.19 -23.35 -8.84
N SER A 29 3.43 -23.79 -8.58
CA SER A 29 4.42 -22.96 -7.87
C SER A 29 4.80 -21.68 -8.62
N CYS A 30 4.60 -21.65 -9.94
CA CYS A 30 4.83 -20.48 -10.79
C CYS A 30 3.55 -19.69 -11.11
N ILE A 31 2.42 -20.00 -10.47
CA ILE A 31 1.19 -19.20 -10.56
C ILE A 31 1.36 -17.98 -9.66
N VAL A 32 1.06 -16.81 -10.22
CA VAL A 32 0.95 -15.56 -9.48
C VAL A 32 -0.46 -15.07 -9.67
N THR A 33 -1.14 -14.70 -8.58
CA THR A 33 -2.42 -13.99 -8.67
C THR A 33 -2.13 -12.51 -8.83
N PRO A 34 -2.46 -11.91 -9.98
CA PRO A 34 -2.10 -10.55 -10.29
C PRO A 34 -3.11 -9.59 -9.66
N PRO A 35 -2.67 -8.38 -9.28
CA PRO A 35 -3.55 -7.39 -8.70
C PRO A 35 -4.62 -6.90 -9.69
N CYS A 36 -4.36 -6.94 -11.01
CA CYS A 36 -5.21 -6.37 -12.06
C CYS A 36 -6.44 -7.22 -12.44
N CYS A 37 -6.26 -8.52 -12.65
CA CYS A 37 -7.18 -9.32 -13.48
C CYS A 37 -7.79 -10.52 -12.72
N HIS A 38 -7.33 -10.81 -11.49
CA HIS A 38 -7.72 -11.97 -10.67
C HIS A 38 -7.70 -13.33 -11.37
N LYS A 39 -7.02 -13.43 -12.50
CA LYS A 39 -6.91 -14.68 -13.24
C LYS A 39 -6.01 -15.61 -12.43
N THR A 40 -6.60 -16.62 -11.78
CA THR A 40 -5.90 -17.55 -10.89
C THR A 40 -5.27 -18.75 -11.62
N ASP A 41 -5.58 -18.93 -12.91
CA ASP A 41 -5.21 -20.11 -13.70
C ASP A 41 -3.98 -19.90 -14.61
N TYR A 42 -3.41 -18.69 -14.67
CA TYR A 42 -2.20 -18.47 -15.48
C TYR A 42 -0.92 -18.70 -14.68
N SER A 43 0.07 -19.27 -15.37
CA SER A 43 1.39 -19.54 -14.83
C SER A 43 2.42 -18.69 -15.57
N HIS A 44 3.44 -18.22 -14.86
CA HIS A 44 4.60 -17.61 -15.50
C HIS A 44 5.54 -18.64 -16.13
N LEU A 45 5.33 -19.93 -15.88
CA LEU A 45 6.15 -21.01 -16.44
C LEU A 45 5.94 -21.12 -17.96
N PRO A 46 6.97 -20.87 -18.80
CA PRO A 46 6.82 -20.97 -20.25
C PRO A 46 6.56 -22.42 -20.68
N ILE A 47 5.75 -22.60 -21.71
CA ILE A 47 5.55 -23.89 -22.38
C ILE A 47 6.89 -24.35 -22.99
N ALA A 48 7.15 -25.66 -22.93
CA ALA A 48 8.36 -26.22 -23.49
C ALA A 48 8.32 -26.11 -25.01
N ASP A 49 9.33 -25.47 -25.59
CA ASP A 49 9.50 -25.34 -27.03
C ASP A 49 11.00 -25.31 -27.35
N VAL A 50 11.48 -26.43 -27.90
CA VAL A 50 12.88 -26.60 -28.29
C VAL A 50 13.24 -25.77 -29.51
N ASN A 51 12.26 -25.49 -30.37
CA ASN A 51 12.43 -24.83 -31.66
C ASN A 51 12.17 -23.32 -31.57
N ARG A 52 11.87 -22.81 -30.38
CA ARG A 52 11.62 -21.39 -30.16
C ARG A 52 12.78 -20.53 -30.67
N THR A 53 12.44 -19.57 -31.51
CA THR A 53 13.32 -18.51 -31.98
C THR A 53 13.09 -17.25 -31.16
N PRO A 54 14.13 -16.42 -30.94
CA PRO A 54 13.96 -15.19 -30.20
C PRO A 54 13.25 -14.16 -31.08
N SER A 55 12.44 -13.30 -30.47
CA SER A 55 11.79 -12.18 -31.15
C SER A 55 12.80 -11.13 -31.62
N THR A 56 13.94 -11.03 -30.94
CA THR A 56 15.02 -10.09 -31.27
C THR A 56 16.32 -10.84 -31.62
N ALA A 57 16.99 -10.41 -32.68
CA ALA A 57 18.26 -10.99 -33.09
C ALA A 57 19.37 -10.71 -32.06
N LEU A 58 19.81 -11.75 -31.35
CA LEU A 58 20.89 -11.65 -30.36
C LEU A 58 22.26 -11.91 -31.00
N LYS A 59 23.11 -10.88 -31.06
CA LYS A 59 24.53 -11.02 -31.42
C LYS A 59 25.34 -11.31 -30.15
N LEU A 60 25.77 -12.56 -29.99
CA LEU A 60 26.57 -13.03 -28.86
C LEU A 60 27.90 -13.60 -29.35
N LEU A 61 28.97 -13.42 -28.57
CA LEU A 61 30.27 -13.98 -28.90
C LEU A 61 30.23 -15.52 -28.82
N PRO A 62 30.70 -16.26 -29.84
CA PRO A 62 30.59 -17.72 -29.88
C PRO A 62 31.25 -18.44 -28.69
N SER A 63 32.35 -17.92 -28.16
CA SER A 63 33.06 -18.47 -26.99
C SER A 63 32.25 -18.33 -25.70
N GLN A 64 31.65 -17.16 -25.48
CA GLN A 64 30.79 -16.89 -24.32
C GLN A 64 29.51 -17.74 -24.38
N LEU A 65 28.95 -17.90 -25.58
CA LEU A 65 27.75 -18.71 -25.82
C LEU A 65 28.01 -20.20 -25.59
N SER A 66 29.16 -20.72 -26.01
CA SER A 66 29.51 -22.13 -25.82
C SER A 66 29.71 -22.45 -24.33
N ARG A 67 30.35 -21.55 -23.56
CA ARG A 67 30.43 -21.66 -22.09
C ARG A 67 29.04 -21.59 -21.43
N TYR A 68 28.18 -20.66 -21.85
CA TYR A 68 26.79 -20.57 -21.36
C TYR A 68 26.01 -21.87 -21.62
N LYS A 69 26.08 -22.42 -22.83
CA LYS A 69 25.46 -23.70 -23.19
C LYS A 69 25.95 -24.84 -22.29
N ALA A 70 27.25 -24.87 -21.97
CA ALA A 70 27.81 -25.86 -21.05
C ALA A 70 27.22 -25.72 -19.64
N LEU A 71 27.13 -24.50 -19.11
CA LEU A 71 26.50 -24.22 -17.81
C LEU A 71 25.03 -24.64 -17.78
N CYS A 72 24.24 -24.30 -18.80
CA CYS A 72 22.84 -24.72 -18.89
C CYS A 72 22.70 -26.25 -18.89
N ARG A 73 23.59 -26.97 -19.58
CA ARG A 73 23.60 -28.46 -19.54
C ARG A 73 23.94 -28.98 -18.15
N GLN A 74 24.91 -28.38 -17.46
CA GLN A 74 25.26 -28.77 -16.09
C GLN A 74 24.11 -28.52 -15.11
N PHE A 75 23.44 -27.37 -15.23
CA PHE A 75 22.23 -27.04 -14.46
C PHE A 75 21.11 -28.07 -14.68
N CYS A 76 20.81 -28.40 -15.95
CA CYS A 76 19.83 -29.43 -16.30
C CYS A 76 20.20 -30.82 -15.77
N ARG A 77 21.49 -31.08 -15.52
CA ARG A 77 22.01 -32.33 -14.93
C ARG A 77 22.11 -32.28 -13.40
N HIS A 78 21.55 -31.26 -12.76
CA HIS A 78 21.63 -31.05 -11.31
C HIS A 78 23.06 -30.87 -10.76
N LYS A 79 24.02 -30.47 -11.61
CA LYS A 79 25.42 -30.25 -11.21
C LYS A 79 25.72 -28.80 -10.81
N GLN A 80 24.83 -27.87 -11.14
CA GLN A 80 24.98 -26.46 -10.85
C GLN A 80 23.67 -25.89 -10.31
N PRO A 81 23.70 -24.91 -9.38
CA PRO A 81 22.52 -24.18 -8.96
C PRO A 81 22.04 -23.22 -10.06
N PRO A 82 20.77 -22.80 -10.03
CA PRO A 82 20.23 -21.84 -11.00
C PRO A 82 20.99 -20.49 -10.98
N ARG A 83 21.44 -20.04 -9.80
CA ARG A 83 22.21 -18.79 -9.65
C ARG A 83 23.46 -18.75 -10.51
N ALA A 84 24.22 -19.83 -10.59
CA ALA A 84 25.42 -19.88 -11.43
C ALA A 84 25.13 -19.60 -12.92
N VAL A 85 23.96 -20.04 -13.42
CA VAL A 85 23.53 -19.75 -14.80
C VAL A 85 23.12 -18.29 -14.96
N LEU A 86 22.35 -17.77 -14.00
CA LEU A 86 21.86 -16.40 -14.00
C LEU A 86 23.00 -15.40 -13.89
N ASP A 87 23.87 -15.56 -12.89
CA ASP A 87 24.99 -14.66 -12.63
C ASP A 87 25.93 -14.61 -13.84
N TYR A 88 26.23 -15.77 -14.45
CA TYR A 88 27.01 -15.79 -15.69
C TYR A 88 26.29 -15.05 -16.83
N ALA A 89 24.99 -15.26 -17.01
CA ALA A 89 24.23 -14.62 -18.09
C ALA A 89 24.23 -13.09 -17.93
N PHE A 90 23.87 -12.59 -16.75
CA PHE A 90 23.80 -11.15 -16.48
C PHE A 90 25.18 -10.49 -16.51
N ASN A 91 26.20 -11.10 -15.89
CA ASN A 91 27.55 -10.53 -15.85
C ASN A 91 28.24 -10.53 -17.23
N THR A 92 27.94 -11.50 -18.10
CA THR A 92 28.62 -11.63 -19.40
C THR A 92 27.91 -10.88 -20.51
N PHE A 93 26.57 -10.88 -20.53
CA PHE A 93 25.79 -10.36 -21.65
C PHE A 93 25.08 -9.03 -21.37
N GLY A 94 25.00 -8.61 -20.11
CA GLY A 94 24.23 -7.45 -19.66
C GLY A 94 22.73 -7.72 -19.56
N ASP A 95 22.01 -6.82 -18.90
CA ASP A 95 20.62 -7.03 -18.46
C ASP A 95 19.63 -7.33 -19.58
N GLU A 96 19.65 -6.54 -20.65
CA GLU A 96 18.71 -6.68 -21.76
C GLU A 96 18.91 -8.00 -22.51
N LYS A 97 20.15 -8.27 -22.94
CA LYS A 97 20.48 -9.50 -23.69
C LYS A 97 20.29 -10.75 -22.83
N ALA A 98 20.68 -10.71 -21.56
CA ALA A 98 20.48 -11.83 -20.64
C ALA A 98 18.99 -12.12 -20.43
N SER A 99 18.16 -11.08 -20.29
CA SER A 99 16.70 -11.24 -20.13
C SER A 99 16.06 -11.91 -21.33
N ILE A 100 16.41 -11.51 -22.56
CA ILE A 100 15.91 -12.14 -23.79
C ILE A 100 16.43 -13.59 -23.88
N LEU A 101 17.74 -13.79 -23.65
CA LEU A 101 18.38 -15.12 -23.69
C LEU A 101 17.76 -16.10 -22.68
N LEU A 102 17.40 -15.63 -21.48
CA LEU A 102 16.80 -16.47 -20.44
C LEU A 102 15.32 -16.73 -20.72
N ASN A 103 14.52 -15.70 -20.95
CA ASN A 103 13.06 -15.80 -21.07
C ASN A 103 12.60 -16.42 -22.40
N GLU A 104 13.24 -16.06 -23.52
CA GLU A 104 12.77 -16.50 -24.84
C GLU A 104 13.47 -17.77 -25.33
N LEU A 105 14.72 -18.01 -24.89
CA LEU A 105 15.51 -19.14 -25.39
C LEU A 105 15.74 -20.20 -24.33
N THR A 106 16.27 -19.82 -23.17
CA THR A 106 16.75 -20.81 -22.19
C THR A 106 15.59 -21.53 -21.51
N LEU A 107 14.65 -20.78 -20.91
CA LEU A 107 13.51 -21.36 -20.20
C LEU A 107 12.64 -22.28 -21.08
N PRO A 108 12.18 -21.86 -22.27
CA PRO A 108 11.33 -22.71 -23.11
C PRO A 108 12.02 -23.98 -23.60
N ARG A 109 13.35 -23.95 -23.77
CA ARG A 109 14.09 -25.13 -24.23
C ARG A 109 14.29 -26.19 -23.15
N ILE A 110 14.21 -25.83 -21.86
CA ILE A 110 14.36 -26.78 -20.75
C ILE A 110 13.15 -27.71 -20.66
N MET A 111 13.34 -28.95 -21.10
CA MET A 111 12.28 -29.97 -21.11
C MET A 111 11.82 -30.37 -19.71
N ASP A 112 12.74 -30.48 -18.76
CA ASP A 112 12.41 -30.81 -17.37
C ASP A 112 11.66 -29.65 -16.70
N VAL A 113 10.39 -29.90 -16.35
CA VAL A 113 9.49 -28.91 -15.73
C VAL A 113 10.04 -28.41 -14.40
N GLU A 114 10.67 -29.28 -13.61
CA GLU A 114 11.28 -28.92 -12.32
C GLU A 114 12.41 -27.91 -12.52
N ARG A 115 13.33 -28.22 -13.44
CA ARG A 115 14.49 -27.37 -13.76
C ARG A 115 14.04 -26.04 -14.33
N ARG A 116 13.02 -26.05 -15.18
CA ARG A 116 12.44 -24.84 -15.76
C ARG A 116 11.80 -23.95 -14.71
N ALA A 117 10.96 -24.51 -13.83
CA ALA A 117 10.35 -23.79 -12.72
C ALA A 117 11.40 -23.24 -11.77
N THR A 118 12.40 -24.05 -11.40
CA THR A 118 13.49 -23.64 -10.50
C THR A 118 14.28 -22.45 -11.06
N LEU A 119 14.62 -22.49 -12.36
CA LEU A 119 15.34 -21.39 -13.00
C LEU A 119 14.49 -20.12 -13.09
N LEU A 120 13.21 -20.25 -13.46
CA LEU A 120 12.29 -19.13 -13.52
C LEU A 120 12.10 -18.47 -12.16
N MET A 121 11.83 -19.26 -11.12
CA MET A 121 11.67 -18.74 -9.77
C MET A 121 12.93 -18.01 -9.31
N SER A 122 14.10 -18.59 -9.55
CA SER A 122 15.39 -17.96 -9.22
C SER A 122 15.61 -16.65 -9.98
N LEU A 123 15.21 -16.60 -11.26
CA LEU A 123 15.27 -15.39 -12.08
C LEU A 123 14.34 -14.32 -11.52
N MET A 124 13.10 -14.68 -11.17
CA MET A 124 12.12 -13.76 -10.58
C MET A 124 12.55 -13.27 -9.20
N TYR A 125 13.25 -14.06 -8.41
CA TYR A 125 13.85 -13.57 -7.15
C TYR A 125 15.01 -12.60 -7.38
N LEU A 126 15.83 -12.82 -8.41
CA LEU A 126 16.96 -11.94 -8.74
C LEU A 126 16.48 -10.62 -9.37
N ARG A 127 15.48 -10.69 -10.25
CA ARG A 127 14.89 -9.56 -10.96
C ARG A 127 13.38 -9.59 -10.74
N PRO A 128 12.91 -9.04 -9.61
CA PRO A 128 11.51 -9.19 -9.21
C PRO A 128 10.54 -8.31 -9.99
N ASN A 129 11.00 -7.19 -10.53
CA ASN A 129 10.19 -6.33 -11.38
C ASN A 129 9.88 -7.05 -12.69
N THR A 130 8.62 -7.48 -12.85
CA THR A 130 8.15 -8.25 -14.00
C THR A 130 6.75 -7.84 -14.41
N ARG A 131 6.25 -8.42 -15.50
CA ARG A 131 4.91 -8.16 -16.03
C ARG A 131 4.07 -9.40 -15.98
N THR A 132 2.79 -9.23 -15.65
CA THR A 132 1.83 -10.31 -15.67
C THR A 132 1.58 -10.78 -17.10
N ASN A 133 1.50 -12.09 -17.31
CA ASN A 133 1.19 -12.65 -18.64
C ASN A 133 -0.29 -12.49 -19.02
N CYS A 134 -1.20 -12.24 -18.05
CA CYS A 134 -2.64 -12.07 -18.33
C CYS A 134 -2.97 -10.70 -18.94
N CYS A 135 -2.49 -9.62 -18.32
CA CYS A 135 -2.97 -8.25 -18.56
C CYS A 135 -1.79 -7.29 -18.84
N GLY A 136 -0.54 -7.76 -18.76
CA GLY A 136 0.65 -6.93 -18.95
C GLY A 136 0.95 -5.97 -17.80
N ALA A 137 0.22 -6.00 -16.69
CA ALA A 137 0.45 -5.13 -15.55
C ALA A 137 1.83 -5.38 -14.91
N ASP A 138 2.50 -4.30 -14.55
CA ASP A 138 3.75 -4.30 -13.82
C ASP A 138 3.52 -4.69 -12.35
N PHE A 139 4.35 -5.60 -11.83
CA PHE A 139 4.35 -5.97 -10.42
C PHE A 139 5.74 -6.43 -9.99
N CYS A 140 5.97 -6.44 -8.68
CA CYS A 140 7.18 -7.00 -8.09
C CYS A 140 6.94 -8.42 -7.57
N PHE A 141 7.74 -9.38 -8.01
CA PHE A 141 7.60 -10.77 -7.61
C PHE A 141 7.91 -11.02 -6.13
N ASN A 142 8.75 -10.21 -5.48
CA ASN A 142 9.13 -10.45 -4.09
C ASN A 142 8.04 -9.98 -3.12
N CYS A 143 7.60 -8.73 -3.23
CA CYS A 143 6.54 -8.19 -2.36
C CYS A 143 5.11 -8.44 -2.90
N LYS A 144 4.96 -8.84 -4.17
CA LYS A 144 3.67 -8.97 -4.85
C LYS A 144 2.88 -7.66 -4.99
N CYS A 145 3.51 -6.51 -4.76
CA CYS A 145 2.91 -5.20 -4.97
C CYS A 145 2.85 -4.84 -6.46
N SER A 146 1.87 -4.01 -6.80
CA SER A 146 1.73 -3.39 -8.11
C SER A 146 2.87 -2.39 -8.38
N GLY A 147 3.28 -2.30 -9.66
CA GLY A 147 4.37 -1.45 -10.11
C GLY A 147 5.76 -2.07 -9.94
N HIS A 148 6.76 -1.36 -10.45
CA HIS A 148 8.17 -1.70 -10.30
C HIS A 148 8.81 -0.75 -9.29
N HIS A 149 9.70 -1.28 -8.45
CA HIS A 149 10.42 -0.48 -7.46
C HIS A 149 11.83 -1.03 -7.25
N GLU A 150 12.74 -0.17 -6.77
CA GLU A 150 14.16 -0.52 -6.61
C GLU A 150 14.42 -1.40 -5.40
N SER A 151 13.69 -1.16 -4.31
CA SER A 151 13.75 -1.95 -3.07
C SER A 151 12.34 -2.32 -2.65
N CYS A 152 12.15 -3.57 -2.19
CA CYS A 152 10.91 -3.94 -1.51
C CYS A 152 10.98 -3.29 -0.13
N LYS A 153 10.41 -2.09 0.05
CA LYS A 153 10.27 -1.53 1.39
C LYS A 153 9.32 -2.43 2.17
N GLU A 154 9.79 -2.90 3.32
CA GLU A 154 9.03 -3.74 4.25
C GLU A 154 8.02 -2.89 5.01
N ASP A 155 7.06 -2.27 4.33
CA ASP A 155 5.91 -1.67 5.02
C ASP A 155 4.86 -2.76 5.26
N PHE A 156 5.28 -3.84 5.91
CA PHE A 156 4.36 -4.87 6.40
C PHE A 156 3.64 -4.34 7.64
N ASP A 157 2.46 -3.78 7.42
CA ASP A 157 1.54 -3.44 8.50
C ASP A 157 0.62 -4.63 8.83
N GLU A 158 0.84 -5.25 9.99
CA GLU A 158 0.01 -6.35 10.50
C GLU A 158 -1.48 -5.98 10.62
N ASP A 159 -1.80 -4.70 10.79
CA ASP A 159 -3.18 -4.27 10.98
C ASP A 159 -3.95 -4.14 9.68
N THR A 160 -3.28 -3.84 8.57
CA THR A 160 -3.89 -3.74 7.23
C THR A 160 -3.65 -4.96 6.36
N ASN A 161 -2.55 -5.69 6.56
CA ASN A 161 -2.13 -6.80 5.69
C ASN A 161 -2.55 -8.18 6.21
N LEU A 162 -3.01 -8.30 7.45
CA LEU A 162 -3.49 -9.57 8.01
C LEU A 162 -4.98 -9.56 8.33
N VAL A 163 -5.70 -10.59 7.86
CA VAL A 163 -7.11 -10.84 8.20
C VAL A 163 -7.30 -12.32 8.51
N ARG A 164 -8.08 -12.65 9.55
CA ARG A 164 -8.47 -14.04 9.82
C ARG A 164 -9.75 -14.36 9.07
N CYS A 165 -9.77 -15.49 8.37
CA CYS A 165 -10.98 -15.98 7.73
C CYS A 165 -12.07 -16.24 8.78
N ARG A 166 -13.26 -15.66 8.61
CA ARG A 166 -14.37 -15.85 9.57
C ARG A 166 -14.87 -17.30 9.66
N ARG A 167 -14.71 -18.08 8.60
CA ARG A 167 -15.19 -19.48 8.54
C ARG A 167 -14.20 -20.49 9.11
N CYS A 168 -12.94 -20.47 8.65
CA CYS A 168 -11.94 -21.48 9.03
C CYS A 168 -10.83 -20.92 9.95
N ARG A 169 -10.87 -19.64 10.28
CA ARG A 169 -9.92 -18.94 11.17
C ARG A 169 -8.46 -18.90 10.71
N VAL A 170 -8.14 -19.42 9.52
CA VAL A 170 -6.83 -19.27 8.88
C VAL A 170 -6.48 -17.79 8.72
N LEU A 171 -5.23 -17.45 9.05
CA LEU A 171 -4.67 -16.13 8.84
C LEU A 171 -4.33 -15.95 7.35
N LEU A 172 -4.90 -14.92 6.74
CA LEU A 172 -4.66 -14.52 5.37
C LEU A 172 -3.74 -13.30 5.38
N LEU A 173 -2.75 -13.32 4.50
CA LEU A 173 -1.88 -12.19 4.20
C LEU A 173 -2.29 -11.62 2.85
N LYS A 174 -2.67 -10.34 2.82
CA LYS A 174 -2.83 -9.57 1.57
C LYS A 174 -1.77 -8.47 1.59
N VAL A 175 -1.01 -8.36 0.51
CA VAL A 175 -0.01 -7.31 0.36
C VAL A 175 -0.52 -6.22 -0.58
N ASP A 176 -1.07 -6.62 -1.74
CA ASP A 176 -1.69 -5.70 -2.70
C ASP A 176 -2.72 -6.45 -3.57
N GLY A 177 -3.49 -5.72 -4.36
CA GLY A 177 -4.51 -6.23 -5.27
C GLY A 177 -5.94 -5.92 -4.82
N CYS A 178 -6.91 -6.43 -5.57
CA CYS A 178 -8.30 -6.07 -5.32
C CYS A 178 -8.84 -6.63 -4.00
N ASP A 179 -9.87 -5.96 -3.50
CA ASP A 179 -10.51 -6.26 -2.23
C ASP A 179 -11.26 -7.59 -2.20
N ALA A 180 -11.61 -8.19 -3.33
CA ALA A 180 -12.19 -9.52 -3.36
C ALA A 180 -11.13 -10.60 -3.10
N VAL A 181 -11.22 -11.28 -1.96
CA VAL A 181 -10.28 -12.32 -1.52
C VAL A 181 -11.02 -13.61 -1.22
N ASN A 182 -10.50 -14.74 -1.73
CA ASN A 182 -11.02 -16.07 -1.43
C ASN A 182 -10.08 -16.81 -0.49
N CYS A 183 -10.60 -17.31 0.62
CA CYS A 183 -9.87 -18.18 1.52
C CYS A 183 -9.72 -19.60 0.92
N VAL A 184 -8.70 -20.33 1.35
CA VAL A 184 -8.48 -21.75 1.00
C VAL A 184 -9.69 -22.65 1.34
N CYS A 185 -10.49 -22.28 2.36
CA CYS A 185 -11.73 -22.99 2.70
C CYS A 185 -12.92 -22.69 1.77
N GLY A 186 -12.73 -21.87 0.73
CA GLY A 186 -13.78 -21.44 -0.21
C GLY A 186 -14.63 -20.26 0.27
N PHE A 187 -14.35 -19.68 1.44
CA PHE A 187 -15.04 -18.48 1.90
C PHE A 187 -14.55 -17.25 1.14
N SER A 188 -15.46 -16.56 0.44
CA SER A 188 -15.20 -15.30 -0.25
C SER A 188 -15.49 -14.12 0.66
N MET A 189 -14.60 -13.12 0.67
CA MET A 189 -14.73 -11.93 1.50
C MET A 189 -14.16 -10.68 0.83
N THR A 190 -14.59 -9.52 1.30
CA THR A 190 -14.05 -8.22 0.87
C THR A 190 -13.05 -7.73 1.91
N TRP A 191 -11.79 -7.56 1.53
CA TRP A 191 -10.69 -7.22 2.42
C TRP A 191 -10.95 -5.95 3.24
N GLY A 192 -11.33 -4.85 2.57
CA GLY A 192 -11.67 -3.59 3.26
C GLY A 192 -12.83 -3.73 4.25
N ALA A 193 -13.81 -4.60 3.97
CA ALA A 193 -14.89 -4.88 4.91
C ALA A 193 -14.37 -5.64 6.13
N GLU A 194 -13.55 -6.68 5.95
CA GLU A 194 -12.96 -7.43 7.06
C GLU A 194 -12.03 -6.58 7.93
N LEU A 195 -11.25 -5.68 7.33
CA LEU A 195 -10.45 -4.71 8.08
C LEU A 195 -11.33 -3.80 8.94
N ASN A 196 -12.43 -3.30 8.38
CA ASN A 196 -13.39 -2.49 9.13
C ASN A 196 -14.01 -3.28 10.28
N TYR A 197 -14.44 -4.52 10.05
CA TYR A 197 -14.99 -5.37 11.11
C TYR A 197 -13.96 -5.63 12.21
N ARG A 198 -12.71 -5.97 11.84
CA ARG A 198 -11.61 -6.13 12.80
C ARG A 198 -11.39 -4.86 13.62
N ALA A 199 -11.40 -3.68 12.98
CA ALA A 199 -11.24 -2.40 13.66
C ALA A 199 -12.41 -2.11 14.63
N LEU A 200 -13.66 -2.40 14.22
CA LEU A 200 -14.83 -2.27 15.10
C LEU A 200 -14.75 -3.24 16.29
N ASN A 201 -14.28 -4.47 16.07
CA ASN A 201 -14.08 -5.44 17.15
C ASN A 201 -13.00 -5.03 18.13
N LYS A 202 -11.84 -4.55 17.63
CA LYS A 202 -10.76 -4.00 18.47
C LYS A 202 -11.28 -2.87 19.36
N LYS A 203 -12.17 -2.02 18.82
CA LYS A 203 -12.83 -0.93 19.55
C LYS A 203 -14.02 -1.39 20.43
N LYS A 204 -14.33 -2.69 20.47
CA LYS A 204 -15.50 -3.28 21.16
C LYS A 204 -16.84 -2.64 20.74
N LEU A 205 -16.93 -2.20 19.49
CA LEU A 205 -18.13 -1.60 18.90
C LEU A 205 -19.00 -2.63 18.17
N LEU A 206 -18.49 -3.84 17.95
CA LEU A 206 -19.31 -4.95 17.45
C LEU A 206 -20.04 -5.62 18.61
N PRO A 207 -21.38 -5.72 18.55
CA PRO A 207 -22.17 -6.40 19.58
C PRO A 207 -22.15 -7.92 19.44
N VAL A 208 -21.58 -8.45 18.36
CA VAL A 208 -21.55 -9.87 18.00
C VAL A 208 -20.12 -10.32 17.70
N ASP A 209 -19.82 -11.59 17.99
CA ASP A 209 -18.55 -12.19 17.58
C ASP A 209 -18.48 -12.28 16.05
N ILE A 210 -17.37 -11.80 15.49
CA ILE A 210 -17.09 -11.86 14.05
C ILE A 210 -17.00 -13.32 13.56
N PHE A 211 -16.59 -14.24 14.42
CA PHE A 211 -16.39 -15.64 14.03
C PHE A 211 -17.68 -16.47 14.10
N ASP A 212 -18.75 -15.95 14.70
CA ASP A 212 -20.08 -16.56 14.58
C ASP A 212 -20.75 -16.06 13.30
N ALA A 213 -20.57 -16.81 12.21
CA ALA A 213 -21.11 -16.43 10.91
C ALA A 213 -22.64 -16.24 10.93
N THR A 214 -23.38 -16.95 11.79
CA THR A 214 -24.84 -16.87 11.82
C THR A 214 -25.29 -15.56 12.46
N LEU A 215 -24.78 -15.25 13.65
CA LEU A 215 -25.09 -14.02 14.37
C LEU A 215 -24.53 -12.80 13.65
N PHE A 216 -23.31 -12.89 13.12
CA PHE A 216 -22.67 -11.81 12.40
C PHE A 216 -23.42 -11.43 11.12
N ASN A 217 -23.83 -12.42 10.31
CA ASN A 217 -24.63 -12.15 9.11
C ASN A 217 -26.01 -11.58 9.46
N GLY A 218 -26.64 -12.07 10.53
CA GLY A 218 -27.90 -11.51 11.04
C GLY A 218 -27.74 -10.04 11.44
N TRP A 219 -26.67 -9.72 12.17
CA TRP A 219 -26.33 -8.35 12.55
C TRP A 219 -26.05 -7.47 11.33
N LEU A 220 -25.29 -7.95 10.34
CA LEU A 220 -25.04 -7.19 9.10
C LEU A 220 -26.33 -6.84 8.36
N MET A 221 -27.26 -7.80 8.26
CA MET A 221 -28.56 -7.57 7.64
C MET A 221 -29.38 -6.54 8.41
N PHE A 222 -29.39 -6.63 9.74
CA PHE A 222 -30.05 -5.64 10.60
C PHE A 222 -29.42 -4.24 10.46
N HIS A 223 -28.10 -4.15 10.56
CA HIS A 223 -27.35 -2.90 10.48
C HIS A 223 -27.52 -2.24 9.10
N GLY A 224 -27.52 -3.04 8.01
CA GLY A 224 -27.84 -2.56 6.67
C GLY A 224 -29.21 -1.91 6.59
N ARG A 225 -30.26 -2.54 7.14
CA ARG A 225 -31.61 -1.97 7.21
C ARG A 225 -31.67 -0.70 8.05
N GLN A 226 -31.03 -0.72 9.23
CA GLN A 226 -31.00 0.42 10.13
C GLN A 226 -30.29 1.63 9.49
N SER A 227 -29.22 1.40 8.74
CA SER A 227 -28.46 2.47 8.06
C SER A 227 -29.32 3.20 7.02
N LEU A 228 -30.19 2.49 6.29
CA LEU A 228 -31.12 3.09 5.34
C LEU A 228 -32.14 3.98 6.05
N VAL A 229 -32.76 3.46 7.12
CA VAL A 229 -33.72 4.22 7.93
C VAL A 229 -33.07 5.46 8.54
N ASN A 230 -31.86 5.33 9.11
CA ASN A 230 -31.12 6.45 9.69
C ASN A 230 -30.77 7.51 8.64
N ARG A 231 -30.39 7.10 7.43
CA ARG A 231 -30.12 8.03 6.32
C ARG A 231 -31.38 8.77 5.90
N ASP A 232 -32.51 8.08 5.78
CA ASP A 232 -33.79 8.69 5.41
C ASP A 232 -34.28 9.65 6.49
N MET A 233 -34.12 9.29 7.76
CA MET A 233 -34.40 10.19 8.88
C MET A 233 -33.46 11.41 8.91
N LEU A 234 -32.16 11.24 8.63
CA LEU A 234 -31.22 12.35 8.55
C LEU A 234 -31.59 13.28 7.39
N ASN A 235 -31.90 12.74 6.21
CA ASN A 235 -32.35 13.50 5.05
C ASN A 235 -33.65 14.26 5.35
N ALA A 236 -34.61 13.62 6.01
CA ALA A 236 -35.85 14.27 6.44
C ALA A 236 -35.58 15.40 7.45
N ARG A 237 -34.66 15.20 8.41
CA ARG A 237 -34.24 16.24 9.35
C ARG A 237 -33.55 17.41 8.65
N VAL A 238 -32.64 17.14 7.71
CA VAL A 238 -31.94 18.16 6.92
C VAL A 238 -32.93 18.93 6.04
N LEU A 239 -33.87 18.26 5.38
CA LEU A 239 -34.93 18.89 4.60
C LEU A 239 -35.81 19.76 5.50
N LYS A 240 -36.27 19.24 6.63
CA LYS A 240 -37.07 20.00 7.60
C LYS A 240 -36.33 21.23 8.11
N PHE A 241 -35.04 21.08 8.45
CA PHE A 241 -34.18 22.20 8.84
C PHE A 241 -34.02 23.20 7.69
N ALA A 242 -33.75 22.75 6.47
CA ALA A 242 -33.64 23.61 5.30
C ALA A 242 -34.93 24.40 5.05
N PHE A 243 -36.11 23.79 5.21
CA PHE A 243 -37.40 24.46 5.12
C PHE A 243 -37.61 25.49 6.25
N SER A 244 -37.29 25.12 7.50
CA SER A 244 -37.41 26.02 8.66
C SER A 244 -36.48 27.24 8.56
N VAL A 245 -35.27 27.05 8.04
CA VAL A 245 -34.29 28.14 7.90
C VAL A 245 -34.48 28.89 6.58
N LYS A 246 -35.19 28.35 5.58
CA LYS A 246 -35.45 29.01 4.28
C LYS A 246 -36.06 30.42 4.43
N ALA A 247 -36.99 30.60 5.36
CA ALA A 247 -37.63 31.91 5.61
C ALA A 247 -36.63 32.95 6.14
N ILE A 248 -35.62 32.53 6.89
CA ILE A 248 -34.59 33.39 7.49
C ILE A 248 -33.42 33.59 6.51
N LEU A 249 -33.00 32.53 5.82
CA LEU A 249 -31.88 32.56 4.87
C LEU A 249 -32.23 33.32 3.59
N ARG A 250 -33.48 33.27 3.11
CA ARG A 250 -33.89 33.92 1.86
C ARG A 250 -33.67 35.44 1.86
N PRO A 251 -34.08 36.23 2.88
CA PRO A 251 -33.80 37.68 2.90
C PRO A 251 -32.30 37.96 3.06
N VAL A 252 -31.57 37.16 3.85
CA VAL A 252 -30.11 37.32 4.03
C VAL A 252 -29.34 37.04 2.74
N LEU A 253 -29.68 35.95 2.04
CA LEU A 253 -29.11 35.59 0.73
C LEU A 253 -29.51 36.59 -0.34
N ALA A 254 -30.75 37.07 -0.36
CA ALA A 254 -31.19 38.11 -1.29
C ALA A 254 -30.41 39.41 -1.06
N ALA A 255 -30.23 39.84 0.19
CA ALA A 255 -29.42 41.00 0.54
C ALA A 255 -27.94 40.80 0.15
N PHE A 256 -27.40 39.59 0.35
CA PHE A 256 -26.02 39.25 -0.03
C PHE A 256 -25.83 39.26 -1.55
N ILE A 257 -26.72 38.60 -2.30
CA ILE A 257 -26.70 38.56 -3.77
C ILE A 257 -26.91 39.96 -4.34
N TRP A 258 -27.83 40.75 -3.78
CA TRP A 258 -28.03 42.14 -4.17
C TRP A 258 -26.77 42.98 -3.89
N ARG A 259 -26.16 42.88 -2.71
CA ARG A 259 -24.89 43.57 -2.39
C ARG A 259 -23.76 43.14 -3.32
N ARG A 260 -23.74 41.88 -3.78
CA ARG A 260 -22.72 41.36 -4.71
C ARG A 260 -22.98 41.85 -6.14
N ARG A 261 -24.22 41.82 -6.61
CA ARG A 261 -24.61 42.35 -7.93
C ARG A 261 -24.44 43.87 -8.00
N PHE A 262 -24.87 44.58 -6.96
CA PHE A 262 -24.68 46.03 -6.81
C PHE A 262 -23.19 46.39 -6.77
N ARG A 263 -22.35 45.63 -6.05
CA ARG A 263 -20.89 45.79 -6.11
C ARG A 263 -20.35 45.56 -7.52
N LYS A 264 -20.83 44.55 -8.24
CA LYS A 264 -20.40 44.25 -9.61
C LYS A 264 -20.77 45.38 -10.58
N VAL A 265 -21.96 45.96 -10.43
CA VAL A 265 -22.44 47.14 -11.20
C VAL A 265 -21.62 48.38 -10.85
N LEU A 266 -21.34 48.62 -9.57
CA LEU A 266 -20.48 49.73 -9.12
C LEU A 266 -19.04 49.59 -9.64
N THR A 267 -18.46 48.40 -9.63
CA THR A 267 -17.12 48.16 -10.18
C THR A 267 -17.07 48.26 -11.70
N GLY A 268 -18.16 47.91 -12.40
CA GLY A 268 -18.24 48.00 -13.86
C GLY A 268 -18.46 49.42 -14.37
N ASN A 269 -19.40 50.17 -13.78
CA ASN A 269 -19.82 51.47 -14.29
C ASN A 269 -19.14 52.67 -13.60
N LEU A 270 -18.69 52.50 -12.35
CA LEU A 270 -18.13 53.58 -11.52
C LEU A 270 -16.76 53.23 -10.95
N GLY A 271 -16.18 52.10 -11.37
CA GLY A 271 -14.91 51.56 -10.86
C GLY A 271 -13.76 52.56 -10.83
N PRO A 272 -13.45 53.27 -11.93
CA PRO A 272 -12.35 54.24 -11.95
C PRO A 272 -12.60 55.43 -11.01
N TYR A 273 -13.83 55.94 -10.97
CA TYR A 273 -14.19 57.14 -10.19
C TYR A 273 -14.27 56.85 -8.68
N CYS A 274 -14.78 55.66 -8.30
CA CYS A 274 -14.85 55.23 -6.91
C CYS A 274 -13.48 54.88 -6.30
N VAL A 275 -12.55 54.35 -7.10
CA VAL A 275 -11.18 54.07 -6.64
C VAL A 275 -10.46 55.38 -6.32
N VAL A 276 -10.50 56.37 -7.21
CA VAL A 276 -9.87 57.68 -6.98
C VAL A 276 -10.46 58.39 -5.75
N LYS A 277 -11.79 58.36 -5.58
CA LYS A 277 -12.44 59.00 -4.43
C LYS A 277 -12.22 58.26 -3.11
N ARG A 278 -12.14 56.92 -3.14
CA ARG A 278 -11.79 56.10 -1.95
C ARG A 278 -10.34 56.27 -1.54
N VAL A 279 -9.40 56.30 -2.47
CA VAL A 279 -7.98 56.55 -2.16
C VAL A 279 -7.85 57.92 -1.49
N LYS A 280 -8.48 58.97 -2.06
CA LYS A 280 -8.49 60.32 -1.45
C LYS A 280 -9.13 60.39 -0.06
N HIS A 281 -10.20 59.61 0.17
CA HIS A 281 -10.88 59.57 1.47
C HIS A 281 -10.08 58.76 2.49
N VAL A 282 -9.54 57.60 2.08
CA VAL A 282 -8.67 56.77 2.92
C VAL A 282 -7.40 57.51 3.28
N GLU A 283 -6.74 58.21 2.35
CA GLU A 283 -5.57 59.05 2.65
C GLU A 283 -5.87 60.19 3.63
N ARG A 284 -7.07 60.79 3.56
CA ARG A 284 -7.51 61.81 4.52
C ARG A 284 -7.86 61.24 5.90
N SER A 285 -8.40 60.03 5.96
CA SER A 285 -8.83 59.38 7.21
C SER A 285 -7.72 58.53 7.85
N LEU A 286 -6.67 58.18 7.10
CA LEU A 286 -5.56 57.36 7.57
C LEU A 286 -4.86 57.98 8.78
N PRO A 287 -4.53 59.28 8.84
CA PRO A 287 -3.84 59.87 10.00
C PRO A 287 -4.65 59.75 11.29
N THR A 288 -5.98 59.80 11.19
CA THR A 288 -6.90 59.74 12.34
C THR A 288 -7.11 58.30 12.84
N VAL A 289 -7.13 57.33 11.91
CA VAL A 289 -7.48 55.94 12.22
C VAL A 289 -6.24 55.05 12.42
N LYS A 290 -5.09 55.45 11.88
CA LYS A 290 -3.81 54.73 11.98
C LYS A 290 -3.39 54.41 13.43
N PRO A 291 -3.50 55.32 14.42
CA PRO A 291 -3.14 54.97 15.79
C PRO A 291 -4.02 53.87 16.40
N ALA A 292 -5.31 53.86 16.05
CA ALA A 292 -6.24 52.83 16.52
C ALA A 292 -5.96 51.48 15.84
N VAL A 293 -5.75 51.49 14.52
CA VAL A 293 -5.42 50.29 13.75
C VAL A 293 -4.07 49.71 14.18
N ASP A 294 -3.04 50.53 14.36
CA ASP A 294 -1.72 50.09 14.83
C ASP A 294 -1.81 49.47 16.22
N ARG A 295 -2.68 49.99 17.10
CA ARG A 295 -2.94 49.39 18.42
C ARG A 295 -3.60 48.02 18.31
N PHE A 296 -4.61 47.87 17.44
CA PHE A 296 -5.28 46.59 17.22
C PHE A 296 -4.39 45.55 16.54
N VAL A 297 -3.62 45.97 15.53
CA VAL A 297 -2.68 45.10 14.81
C VAL A 297 -1.54 44.69 15.73
N SER A 298 -1.00 45.60 16.53
CA SER A 298 0.04 45.27 17.52
C SER A 298 -0.48 44.33 18.60
N ALA A 299 -1.70 44.55 19.11
CA ALA A 299 -2.34 43.65 20.08
C ALA A 299 -2.63 42.27 19.47
N PHE A 300 -3.03 42.21 18.20
CA PHE A 300 -3.26 40.96 17.48
C PHE A 300 -1.95 40.20 17.22
N ILE A 301 -0.90 40.88 16.75
CA ILE A 301 0.44 40.30 16.56
C ILE A 301 0.98 39.80 17.91
N TRP A 302 0.81 40.56 18.98
CA TRP A 302 1.23 40.15 20.31
C TRP A 302 0.45 38.94 20.81
N ARG A 303 -0.89 38.92 20.70
CA ARG A 303 -1.71 37.75 21.04
C ARG A 303 -1.34 36.53 20.21
N TRP A 304 -1.07 36.70 18.92
CA TRP A 304 -0.69 35.60 18.05
C TRP A 304 0.70 35.05 18.43
N ARG A 305 1.68 35.92 18.69
CA ARG A 305 3.00 35.51 19.18
C ARG A 305 2.91 34.86 20.54
N PHE A 306 2.20 35.45 21.49
CA PHE A 306 1.97 34.91 22.84
C PHE A 306 1.29 33.54 22.77
N HIS A 307 0.22 33.40 21.99
CA HIS A 307 -0.48 32.13 21.83
C HIS A 307 0.40 31.06 21.18
N ARG A 308 1.23 31.42 20.20
CA ARG A 308 2.18 30.50 19.55
C ARG A 308 3.30 30.06 20.50
N THR A 309 3.81 30.97 21.35
CA THR A 309 4.83 30.64 22.36
C THR A 309 4.24 29.80 23.48
N LEU A 310 3.04 30.15 23.96
CA LEU A 310 2.32 29.42 25.00
C LEU A 310 1.91 28.01 24.53
N LEU A 311 1.44 27.87 23.29
CA LEU A 311 1.16 26.56 22.70
C LEU A 311 2.42 25.70 22.60
N LYS A 312 3.57 26.28 22.23
CA LYS A 312 4.83 25.53 22.19
C LYS A 312 5.29 25.10 23.58
N SER A 313 5.29 25.97 24.58
CA SER A 313 5.71 25.61 25.93
C SER A 313 4.74 24.64 26.62
N MET A 314 3.43 24.85 26.44
CA MET A 314 2.42 23.95 27.00
C MET A 314 2.41 22.60 26.29
N GLN A 315 2.68 22.52 24.97
CA GLN A 315 2.80 21.23 24.28
C GLN A 315 3.94 20.39 24.85
N THR A 316 5.08 20.99 25.19
CA THR A 316 6.20 20.30 25.81
C THR A 316 5.85 19.81 27.22
N GLU A 317 5.22 20.64 28.05
CA GLU A 317 4.72 20.25 29.38
C GLU A 317 3.67 19.13 29.32
N PHE A 318 2.67 19.26 28.45
CA PHE A 318 1.63 18.23 28.27
C PHE A 318 2.22 16.93 27.73
N TYR A 319 3.17 17.01 26.79
CA TYR A 319 3.89 15.85 26.27
C TYR A 319 4.64 15.13 27.40
N TRP A 320 5.46 15.83 28.19
CA TRP A 320 6.21 15.20 29.27
C TRP A 320 5.33 14.69 30.40
N ARG A 321 4.23 15.37 30.74
CA ARG A 321 3.26 14.85 31.72
C ARG A 321 2.52 13.61 31.21
N ALA A 322 2.18 13.58 29.93
CA ALA A 322 1.60 12.39 29.31
C ALA A 322 2.65 11.26 29.27
N TYR A 323 3.87 11.56 28.84
CA TYR A 323 4.97 10.59 28.79
C TYR A 323 5.20 9.94 30.16
N LYS A 324 5.37 10.75 31.22
CA LYS A 324 5.55 10.26 32.60
C LYS A 324 4.40 9.39 33.11
N ARG A 325 3.17 9.66 32.65
CA ARG A 325 1.99 8.89 33.06
C ARG A 325 1.90 7.54 32.35
N TRP A 326 2.40 7.44 31.12
CA TRP A 326 2.27 6.25 30.28
C TRP A 326 3.51 5.36 30.28
N HIS A 327 4.65 5.91 30.69
CA HIS A 327 5.95 5.24 30.80
C HIS A 327 6.62 5.50 32.17
N PRO A 328 5.98 5.14 33.30
CA PRO A 328 6.57 5.36 34.62
C PRO A 328 7.90 4.61 34.79
N GLU A 329 8.04 3.42 34.21
CA GLU A 329 9.24 2.58 34.30
C GLU A 329 10.49 3.21 33.71
N GLU A 330 10.36 3.96 32.61
CA GLU A 330 11.50 4.64 31.96
C GLU A 330 11.92 5.89 32.73
N VAL A 331 10.98 6.52 33.44
CA VAL A 331 11.22 7.72 34.24
C VAL A 331 11.89 7.33 35.56
N GLU A 332 11.44 6.25 36.20
CA GLU A 332 12.09 5.69 37.39
C GLU A 332 13.52 5.24 37.09
N ALA A 333 13.75 4.55 35.96
CA ALA A 333 15.09 4.16 35.54
C ALA A 333 16.03 5.37 35.30
N ALA A 334 15.51 6.46 34.73
CA ALA A 334 16.29 7.68 34.50
C ALA A 334 16.57 8.46 35.80
N ASP A 335 15.61 8.49 36.74
CA ASP A 335 15.79 9.11 38.06
C ASP A 335 16.78 8.31 38.93
N ASP A 336 16.79 6.98 38.81
CA ASP A 336 17.78 6.10 39.44
C ASP A 336 19.19 6.31 38.85
N GLU A 337 19.31 6.44 37.52
CA GLU A 337 20.59 6.72 36.84
C GLU A 337 21.13 8.12 37.22
N ALA A 338 20.26 9.13 37.30
CA ALA A 338 20.64 10.48 37.74
C ALA A 338 21.04 10.54 39.22
N SER A 339 20.36 9.77 40.08
CA SER A 339 20.71 9.64 41.50
C SER A 339 22.03 8.88 41.70
N ALA A 340 22.31 7.88 40.86
CA ALA A 340 23.60 7.20 40.83
C ALA A 340 24.73 8.14 40.41
N PHE A 341 24.50 9.01 39.42
CA PHE A 341 25.49 10.01 38.99
C PHE A 341 25.81 11.08 40.05
N LEU A 342 24.81 11.51 40.84
CA LEU A 342 25.00 12.52 41.91
C LEU A 342 25.68 11.94 43.16
N ASN A 343 25.60 10.62 43.38
CA ASN A 343 26.28 9.94 44.49
C ASN A 343 27.77 9.65 44.25
N ILE A 344 28.32 9.94 43.06
CA ILE A 344 29.74 9.75 42.75
C ILE A 344 30.62 10.86 43.38
N GLY A 345 30.03 11.97 43.83
CA GLY A 345 30.76 13.09 44.43
C GLY A 345 30.95 13.05 45.95
N ALA A 346 30.45 12.02 46.65
CA ALA A 346 30.43 11.96 48.11
C ALA A 346 31.38 10.92 48.73
N ILE A 347 32.36 10.41 47.97
CA ILE A 347 33.24 9.30 48.39
C ILE A 347 34.67 9.75 48.75
N ASP A 348 34.99 11.05 48.72
CA ASP A 348 36.32 11.55 49.11
C ASP A 348 36.28 12.46 50.37
N GLU A 349 35.82 11.94 51.51
CA GLU A 349 36.21 12.42 52.85
C GLU A 349 36.17 11.25 53.85
N ASP A 350 37.25 10.45 53.91
CA ASP A 350 37.83 9.86 55.12
C ASP A 350 39.22 9.26 54.85
#